data_AF-A0A6N6SUN1-F1
#
_entry.id   AF-A0A6N6SUN1-F1
#
_cell.length_a   1.000
_cell.length_b   1.000
_cell.length_c   1.000
_cell.angle_alpha   90.00
_cell.angle_beta   90.00
_cell.angle_gamma   90.00
#
_symmetry.space_group_name_H-M   'P 1'
#
loop_
_entity.id
_entity.type
_entity.pdbx_description
1 polymer ?
#
loop_
_entity_poly.entity_id
_entity_poly.type
_entity_poly.pdbx_seq_one_letter_code
_entity_poly.pdbx_strand_id
1 'polypeptide(L)' 'MTSPTNDDRAAWAHDAILDLCAATGCDLDDGLTDLLCDLMHWASLMGRNFDKALDQARMHFGAEA' A
#
# COMPACT_ATOMS: atom_id res chain seq x y z
N MET A 1 -8.96 -16.66 -15.65
CA MET A 1 -9.02 -15.48 -14.77
C MET A 1 -8.51 -14.29 -15.57
N THR A 2 -9.28 -13.21 -15.65
CA THR A 2 -8.81 -11.93 -16.18
C THR A 2 -7.80 -11.33 -15.21
N SER A 3 -6.75 -10.68 -15.73
CA SER A 3 -5.82 -9.93 -14.89
C SER A 3 -6.56 -8.79 -14.17
N PRO A 4 -6.16 -8.45 -12.94
CA PRO A 4 -6.74 -7.30 -12.22
C PRO A 4 -6.59 -6.01 -13.03
N THR A 5 -7.60 -5.15 -12.98
CA THR A 5 -7.53 -3.80 -13.54
C THR A 5 -6.88 -2.82 -12.56
N ASN A 6 -6.52 -1.63 -13.04
CA ASN A 6 -6.02 -0.55 -12.18
C ASN A 6 -7.08 -0.09 -11.17
N ASP A 7 -8.35 -0.12 -11.55
CA ASP A 7 -9.47 0.21 -10.66
C ASP A 7 -9.60 -0.83 -9.54
N ASP A 8 -9.45 -2.13 -9.85
CA ASP A 8 -9.45 -3.18 -8.83
C ASP A 8 -8.32 -2.97 -7.83
N ARG A 9 -7.11 -2.67 -8.32
CA ARG A 9 -5.93 -2.41 -7.47
C ARG A 9 -6.11 -1.17 -6.60
N ALA A 10 -6.69 -0.10 -7.15
CA ALA A 10 -6.99 1.11 -6.40
C ALA A 10 -8.05 0.87 -5.33
N ALA A 11 -9.09 0.08 -5.62
CA ALA A 11 -10.11 -0.29 -4.65
C ALA A 11 -9.52 -1.09 -3.48
N TRP A 12 -8.66 -2.08 -3.76
CA TRP A 12 -8.00 -2.85 -2.70
C TRP A 12 -7.08 -1.99 -1.81
N ALA A 13 -6.37 -1.01 -2.41
CA ALA A 13 -5.56 -0.08 -1.64
C ALA A 13 -6.44 0.84 -0.78
N HIS A 14 -7.59 1.29 -1.29
CA HIS A 14 -8.53 2.11 -0.53
C HIS A 14 -9.09 1.36 0.68
N ASP A 15 -9.49 0.09 0.51
CA ASP A 15 -10.00 -0.74 1.61
C ASP A 15 -8.95 -0.91 2.72
N ALA A 16 -7.68 -1.12 2.35
CA ALA A 16 -6.59 -1.23 3.32
C ALA A 16 -6.37 0.06 4.12
N ILE A 17 -6.52 1.23 3.48
CA ILE A 17 -6.44 2.52 4.16
C ILE A 17 -7.64 2.71 5.09
N LEU A 18 -8.85 2.37 4.66
CA LEU A 18 -10.04 2.48 5.51
C LEU A 18 -9.94 1.58 6.76
N ASP A 19 -9.44 0.36 6.60
CA ASP A 19 -9.20 -0.55 7.71
C ASP A 19 -8.17 0.02 8.69
N LEU A 20 -7.11 0.66 8.19
CA LEU A 20 -6.13 1.35 9.03
C LEU A 20 -6.78 2.51 9.81
N CYS A 21 -7.46 3.42 9.12
CA CYS A 21 -8.15 4.55 9.74
C CYS A 21 -9.15 4.09 10.81
N ALA A 22 -9.89 3.01 10.54
CA ALA A 22 -10.82 2.43 11.51
C ALA A 22 -10.11 1.86 12.75
N ALA A 23 -8.89 1.32 12.60
CA ALA A 23 -8.11 0.75 13.69
C ALA A 23 -7.37 1.79 14.55
N THR A 24 -6.87 2.86 13.93
CA THR A 24 -6.01 3.85 14.59
C THR A 24 -6.74 5.15 14.95
N GLY A 25 -7.85 5.43 14.28
CA GLY A 25 -8.57 6.70 14.38
C GLY A 25 -7.92 7.85 13.60
N CYS A 26 -6.93 7.59 12.75
CA CYS A 26 -6.43 8.61 11.83
C CYS A 26 -7.44 8.91 10.73
N ASP A 27 -7.37 10.11 10.15
CA ASP A 27 -8.23 10.49 9.04
C ASP A 27 -7.74 9.90 7.71
N LEU A 28 -8.61 9.98 6.70
CA LEU A 28 -8.31 9.44 5.37
C LEU A 28 -7.21 10.23 4.64
N ASP A 29 -7.06 11.52 4.98
CA ASP A 29 -6.11 12.41 4.33
C ASP A 29 -4.67 12.01 4.69
N ASP A 30 -4.44 11.61 5.94
CA ASP A 30 -3.15 11.09 6.42
C ASP A 30 -3.00 9.56 6.24
N GLY A 31 -4.10 8.84 6.00
CA GLY A 31 -4.14 7.37 6.00
C GLY A 31 -3.18 6.67 5.03
N LEU A 32 -2.89 7.27 3.86
CA LEU A 32 -1.85 6.71 2.96
C LEU A 32 -0.45 6.85 3.56
N THR A 33 -0.14 8.00 4.15
CA THR A 33 1.18 8.27 4.75
C THR A 33 1.40 7.35 5.96
N ASP A 34 0.38 7.20 6.80
CA ASP A 34 0.41 6.31 7.96
C ASP A 34 0.57 4.85 7.53
N LEU A 35 -0.17 4.41 6.50
CA LEU A 35 -0.04 3.05 5.99
C LEU A 35 1.38 2.77 5.48
N LEU A 36 2.00 3.73 4.77
CA LEU A 36 3.38 3.59 4.33
C LEU A 36 4.35 3.51 5.52
N CYS A 37 4.15 4.32 6.56
CA CYS A 37 4.94 4.28 7.80
C CYS A 37 4.85 2.90 8.48
N ASP A 38 3.64 2.37 8.62
CA ASP A 38 3.39 1.06 9.23
C ASP A 38 4.00 -0.08 8.41
N LEU A 39 3.93 -0.01 7.07
CA LEU A 39 4.58 -0.98 6.19
C LEU A 39 6.11 -0.93 6.31
N MET A 40 6.71 0.25 6.52
CA MET A 40 8.14 0.38 6.78
C MET A 40 8.51 -0.27 8.12
N HIS A 41 7.72 -0.05 9.16
CA HIS A 41 7.89 -0.71 10.46
C HIS A 41 7.75 -2.23 10.35
N TRP A 42 6.71 -2.71 9.67
CA TRP A 42 6.50 -4.13 9.42
C TRP A 42 7.66 -4.76 8.63
N ALA A 43 8.13 -4.10 7.58
CA ALA A 43 9.26 -4.59 6.77
C ALA A 43 10.53 -4.72 7.62
N SER A 44 10.82 -3.72 8.45
CA SER A 44 11.95 -3.75 9.40
C SER A 44 11.86 -4.94 10.35
N LEU A 45 10.69 -5.18 10.96
CA LEU A 45 10.46 -6.30 11.87
C LEU A 45 10.56 -7.67 11.18
N MET A 46 10.15 -7.75 9.92
CA MET A 46 10.15 -9.00 9.14
C MET A 46 11.44 -9.24 8.35
N GLY A 47 12.44 -8.36 8.48
CA GLY A 47 13.70 -8.44 7.72
C GLY A 47 13.51 -8.27 6.20
N ARG A 48 12.47 -7.55 5.79
CA ARG A 48 12.17 -7.22 4.39
C ARG A 48 12.78 -5.88 4.03
N ASN A 49 13.28 -5.75 2.79
CA ASN A 49 13.79 -4.49 2.28
C ASN A 49 12.64 -3.71 1.64
N PHE A 50 12.12 -2.71 2.36
CA PHE A 50 11.01 -1.87 1.92
C PHE A 50 11.36 -1.09 0.65
N ASP A 51 12.54 -0.46 0.59
CA ASP A 51 12.95 0.36 -0.57
C ASP A 51 13.02 -0.48 -1.85
N LYS A 52 13.57 -1.69 -1.78
CA LYS A 52 13.59 -2.63 -2.90
C LYS A 52 12.18 -2.99 -3.35
N ALA A 53 11.26 -3.25 -2.41
CA ALA A 53 9.88 -3.56 -2.72
C ALA A 53 9.15 -2.37 -3.36
N LEU A 54 9.43 -1.15 -2.89
CA LEU A 54 8.89 0.09 -3.45
C LEU A 54 9.40 0.33 -4.87
N ASP A 55 10.69 0.10 -5.14
CA ASP A 55 11.24 0.21 -6.50
C ASP A 55 10.60 -0.80 -7.46
N GLN A 56 10.34 -2.02 -6.99
CA GLN A 56 9.60 -3.01 -7.76
C GLN A 56 8.14 -2.59 -8.00
N ALA A 57 7.47 -2.04 -6.99
CA ALA A 57 6.10 -1.53 -7.12
C ALA A 57 6.01 -0.38 -8.13
N ARG A 58 6.99 0.54 -8.16
CA ARG A 58 7.08 1.62 -9.16
C ARG A 58 7.21 1.08 -10.58
N MET A 59 8.02 0.03 -10.78
CA MET A 59 8.12 -0.63 -12.09
C MET A 59 6.80 -1.27 -12.52
N HIS A 60 6.10 -1.95 -11.61
CA HIS A 60 4.79 -2.54 -11.91
C HIS A 60 3.74 -1.47 -12.24
N PHE A 61 3.64 -0.42 -11.44
CA PHE A 61 2.71 0.69 -11.69
C PHE A 61 2.95 1.34 -13.05
N GLY A 62 4.21 1.55 -13.44
CA GLY A 62 4.55 2.10 -14.76
C GLY A 62 4.31 1.16 -15.94
N ALA A 63 4.29 -0.16 -15.71
CA ALA A 63 4.04 -1.18 -16.74
C ALA A 63 2.54 -1.47 -16.93
N GLU A 64 1.71 -1.15 -15.93
CA GLU A 64 0.26 -1.36 -15.93
C GLU A 64 -0.53 -0.14 -16.45
N ALA A 65 0.16 0.85 -17.03
CA ALA A 65 -0.41 2.07 -17.61
C ALA A 65 -1.12 1.84 -18.96
#